data_AF-A0A7W1QQM2-F1
#
_entry.id   AF-A0A7W1QQM2-F1
#
_cell.length_a   1.000
_cell.length_b   1.000
_cell.length_c   1.000
_cell.angle_alpha   90.00
_cell.angle_beta   90.00
_cell.angle_gamma   90.00
#
_symmetry.space_group_name_H-M   'P 1'
#
loop_
_entity.id
_entity.type
_entity.pdbx_description
1 polymer ?
#
loop_
_entity_poly.entity_id
_entity_poly.type
_entity_poly.pdbx_seq_one_letter_code
_entity_poly.pdbx_strand_id
1 'polypeptide(L)'
;MSQVETTTPATSRQTRRERVETFLKEFEWTWTTAVVFSLGLVFFLLISTSVLPSFFLYVAEQKFGWQGPTDIEATLLEIPTLLPGGEPAVFDELLLEVRDSIAMGLSTGPIITLLVAAAIMQNWRRKLRGQSDSRPTGGYR
;
A
#
# COMPACT_ATOMS: atom_id res chain seq x y z
N MET A 1 -7.09 21.89 -52.86
CA MET A 1 -6.31 22.09 -51.62
C MET A 1 -6.36 20.80 -50.83
N SER A 2 -5.24 20.07 -50.79
CA SER A 2 -5.10 18.78 -50.11
C SER A 2 -4.91 19.03 -48.61
N GLN A 3 -5.84 18.57 -47.78
CA GLN A 3 -5.66 18.54 -46.33
C GLN A 3 -4.47 17.60 -46.04
N VAL A 4 -3.36 18.16 -45.55
CA VAL A 4 -2.24 17.37 -45.07
C VAL A 4 -2.64 16.87 -43.69
N GLU A 5 -2.98 15.59 -43.58
CA GLU A 5 -3.13 14.91 -42.29
C GLU A 5 -1.78 14.96 -41.56
N THR A 6 -1.64 15.93 -40.66
CA THR A 6 -0.54 15.97 -39.71
C THR A 6 -0.75 14.86 -38.67
N THR A 7 -0.38 13.63 -39.01
CA THR A 7 -0.20 12.55 -38.02
C THR A 7 0.93 12.94 -37.09
N THR A 8 0.58 13.63 -36.00
CA THR A 8 1.49 13.84 -34.88
C THR A 8 1.82 12.46 -34.32
N PRO A 9 3.10 12.06 -34.23
CA PRO A 9 3.45 10.71 -33.78
C PRO A 9 2.96 10.54 -32.35
N ALA A 10 2.00 9.63 -32.15
CA ALA A 10 1.48 9.27 -30.85
C ALA A 10 2.65 8.89 -29.95
N THR A 11 2.86 9.67 -28.88
CA THR A 11 3.97 9.45 -27.96
C THR A 11 3.77 8.09 -27.29
N SER A 12 4.81 7.29 -27.07
CA SER A 12 4.74 5.92 -26.49
C SER A 12 4.01 5.80 -25.13
N ARG A 13 3.71 6.93 -24.48
CA ARG A 13 2.83 7.04 -23.30
C ARG A 13 1.35 7.03 -23.66
N GLN A 14 0.93 7.68 -24.74
CA GLN A 14 -0.46 7.69 -25.22
C GLN A 14 -0.89 6.29 -25.63
N THR A 15 -0.06 5.58 -26.40
CA THR A 15 -0.36 4.21 -26.84
C THR A 15 -0.47 3.21 -25.67
N ARG A 16 0.35 3.38 -24.61
CA ARG A 16 0.22 2.58 -23.38
C ARG A 16 -1.06 2.89 -22.62
N ARG A 17 -1.42 4.16 -22.53
CA ARG A 17 -2.64 4.60 -21.85
C ARG A 17 -3.89 4.08 -22.56
N GLU A 18 -3.97 4.18 -23.88
CA GLU A 18 -5.08 3.66 -24.68
C GLU A 18 -5.27 2.14 -24.47
N ARG A 19 -4.18 1.37 -24.46
CA ARG A 19 -4.23 -0.08 -24.18
C ARG A 19 -4.77 -0.38 -22.78
N VAL A 20 -4.33 0.37 -21.77
CA VAL A 20 -4.80 0.21 -20.39
C VAL A 20 -6.27 0.60 -20.28
N GLU A 21 -6.70 1.67 -20.96
CA GLU A 21 -8.11 2.10 -20.98
C GLU A 21 -9.03 1.09 -21.68
N THR A 22 -8.60 0.50 -22.81
CA THR A 22 -9.33 -0.58 -23.49
C THR A 22 -9.41 -1.82 -22.59
N PHE A 23 -8.28 -2.26 -22.03
CA PHE A 23 -8.25 -3.40 -21.12
C PHE A 23 -9.18 -3.19 -19.92
N LEU A 24 -9.15 -2.02 -19.26
CA LEU A 24 -10.01 -1.74 -18.11
C LEU A 24 -11.50 -1.67 -18.45
N LYS A 25 -11.85 -1.27 -19.69
CA LYS A 25 -13.23 -1.28 -20.18
C LYS A 25 -13.73 -2.71 -20.41
N GLU A 26 -12.91 -3.52 -21.07
CA GLU A 26 -13.19 -4.92 -21.41
C GLU A 26 -12.99 -5.88 -20.24
N PHE A 27 -12.31 -5.45 -19.17
CA PHE A 27 -12.03 -6.29 -18.02
C PHE A 27 -13.31 -6.64 -17.27
N GLU A 28 -13.69 -7.91 -17.40
CA GLU A 28 -14.78 -8.53 -16.69
C GLU A 28 -14.25 -9.25 -15.45
N TRP A 29 -14.96 -9.04 -14.33
CA TRP A 29 -14.69 -9.79 -13.12
C TRP A 29 -15.35 -11.16 -13.22
N THR A 30 -14.72 -12.04 -13.99
CA THR A 30 -15.16 -13.42 -14.14
C THR A 30 -14.80 -14.22 -12.89
N TRP A 31 -15.52 -15.33 -12.68
CA TRP A 31 -15.23 -16.23 -11.56
C TRP A 31 -13.76 -16.70 -11.55
N THR A 32 -13.19 -17.06 -12.70
CA THR A 32 -11.78 -17.48 -12.82
C THR A 32 -10.83 -16.37 -12.39
N THR A 33 -11.06 -15.12 -12.84
CA THR A 33 -10.23 -13.98 -12.42
C THR A 33 -10.33 -13.72 -10.92
N ALA A 34 -11.50 -13.92 -10.32
CA ALA A 34 -11.69 -13.76 -8.88
C ALA A 34 -10.87 -14.82 -8.08
N VAL A 35 -10.86 -16.07 -8.55
CA VAL A 35 -10.08 -17.15 -7.93
C VAL A 35 -8.57 -16.93 -8.08
N VAL A 36 -8.10 -16.55 -9.26
CA VAL A 36 -6.68 -16.25 -9.46
C VAL A 36 -6.26 -15.04 -8.63
N PHE A 37 -7.09 -14.01 -8.56
CA PHE A 37 -6.85 -12.85 -7.72
C PHE A 37 -6.80 -13.21 -6.24
N SER A 38 -7.72 -14.04 -5.73
CA SER A 38 -7.71 -14.45 -4.33
C SER A 38 -6.48 -15.28 -3.98
N LEU A 39 -6.06 -16.19 -4.86
CA LEU A 39 -4.85 -16.99 -4.68
C LEU A 39 -3.60 -16.10 -4.65
N GLY A 40 -3.47 -15.17 -5.60
CA GLY A 40 -2.40 -14.17 -5.60
C GLY A 40 -2.43 -13.26 -4.38
N LEU A 41 -3.62 -12.87 -3.92
CA LEU A 41 -3.80 -12.04 -2.73
C LEU A 41 -3.36 -12.77 -1.45
N VAL A 42 -3.65 -14.07 -1.33
CA VAL A 42 -3.16 -14.88 -0.20
C VAL A 42 -1.63 -14.93 -0.21
N PHE A 43 -0.99 -15.20 -1.34
CA PHE A 43 0.47 -15.18 -1.44
C PHE A 43 1.04 -13.80 -1.12
N PHE A 44 0.43 -12.73 -1.64
CA PHE A 44 0.84 -11.36 -1.34
C PHE A 44 0.78 -11.08 0.16
N LEU A 45 -0.33 -11.44 0.82
CA LEU A 45 -0.48 -11.24 2.26
C LEU A 45 0.55 -12.06 3.04
N LEU A 46 0.77 -13.34 2.69
CA LEU A 46 1.77 -14.19 3.36
C LEU A 46 3.20 -13.64 3.20
N ILE A 47 3.57 -13.22 1.99
CA ILE A 47 4.87 -12.59 1.73
C ILE A 47 4.98 -11.30 2.52
N SER A 48 3.92 -10.48 2.53
CA SER A 48 3.92 -9.23 3.29
C SER A 48 4.10 -9.46 4.79
N THR A 49 3.34 -10.37 5.38
CA THR A 49 3.39 -10.64 6.83
C THR A 49 4.64 -11.38 7.25
N SER A 50 5.34 -12.06 6.35
CA SER A 50 6.56 -12.82 6.68
C SER A 50 7.84 -12.05 6.35
N VAL A 51 7.92 -11.50 5.14
CA VAL A 51 9.16 -10.89 4.62
C VAL A 51 9.36 -9.48 5.14
N LEU A 52 8.32 -8.65 5.20
CA LEU A 52 8.50 -7.27 5.69
C LEU A 52 8.93 -7.22 7.16
N PRO A 53 8.32 -7.96 8.09
CA PRO A 53 8.80 -8.00 9.47
C PRO A 53 10.22 -8.57 9.58
N SER A 54 10.54 -9.63 8.82
CA SER A 54 11.89 -10.21 8.82
C SER A 54 12.95 -9.23 8.31
N PHE A 55 12.68 -8.53 7.21
CA PHE A 55 13.58 -7.51 6.67
C PHE A 55 13.75 -6.34 7.65
N PHE A 56 12.66 -5.91 8.28
CA PHE A 56 12.72 -4.83 9.27
C PHE A 56 13.59 -5.21 10.46
N LEU A 57 13.42 -6.41 11.03
CA LEU A 57 14.26 -6.90 12.12
C LEU A 57 15.74 -6.94 11.72
N TYR A 58 16.05 -7.45 10.52
CA TYR A 58 17.41 -7.43 9.98
C TYR A 58 17.99 -6.02 9.89
N VAL A 59 17.24 -5.07 9.32
CA VAL A 59 17.69 -3.67 9.22
C VAL A 59 17.85 -3.06 10.60
N ALA A 60 16.96 -3.37 11.53
CA ALA A 60 17.00 -2.76 12.83
C ALA A 60 18.17 -3.21 13.69
N GLU A 61 18.53 -4.48 13.61
CA GLU A 61 19.76 -4.99 14.21
C GLU A 61 20.99 -4.31 13.59
N GLN A 62 21.06 -4.21 12.26
CA GLN A 62 22.25 -3.73 11.56
C GLN A 62 22.44 -2.20 11.58
N LYS A 63 21.36 -1.42 11.63
CA LYS A 63 21.40 0.06 11.54
C LYS A 63 21.10 0.76 12.84
N PHE A 64 20.21 0.18 13.65
CA PHE A 64 19.80 0.75 14.93
C PHE A 64 20.40 0.00 16.12
N GLY A 65 21.13 -1.10 15.88
CA GLY A 65 21.75 -1.89 16.95
C GLY A 65 20.74 -2.65 17.80
N TRP A 66 19.50 -2.83 17.32
CA TRP A 66 18.41 -3.40 18.09
C TRP A 66 18.40 -4.94 17.98
N GLN A 67 18.73 -5.68 19.05
CA GLN A 67 18.71 -7.16 19.04
C GLN A 67 17.39 -7.77 19.53
N GLY A 68 16.35 -6.93 19.69
CA GLY A 68 14.99 -7.38 20.00
C GLY A 68 14.50 -7.00 21.41
N PRO A 69 13.40 -7.62 21.89
CA PRO A 69 12.78 -7.27 23.17
C PRO A 69 13.66 -7.56 24.40
N THR A 70 14.58 -8.52 24.30
CA THR A 70 15.49 -8.94 25.38
C THR A 70 16.50 -7.87 25.77
N ASP A 71 16.92 -7.01 24.83
CA ASP A 71 17.80 -5.88 25.14
C ASP A 71 17.08 -4.87 26.03
N ILE A 72 15.79 -4.63 25.79
CA ILE A 72 15.00 -3.65 26.55
C ILE A 72 14.77 -4.18 27.97
N GLU A 73 14.48 -5.46 28.15
CA GLU A 73 14.37 -6.09 29.48
C GLU A 73 15.70 -6.08 30.25
N ALA A 74 16.82 -6.35 29.57
CA ALA A 74 18.15 -6.28 30.19
C ALA A 74 18.50 -4.83 30.59
N THR A 75 18.23 -3.86 29.72
CA THR A 75 18.44 -2.43 30.02
C THR A 75 17.55 -1.99 31.20
N LEU A 76 16.27 -2.41 31.23
CA LEU A 76 15.33 -2.12 32.32
C LEU A 76 15.71 -2.77 33.66
N LEU A 77 16.40 -3.91 33.66
CA LEU A 77 16.92 -4.54 34.87
C LEU A 77 18.21 -3.86 35.38
N GLU A 78 18.98 -3.23 34.50
CA GLU A 78 20.23 -2.53 34.86
C GLU A 78 19.99 -1.07 35.32
N ILE A 79 18.99 -0.39 34.76
CA ILE A 79 18.64 1.01 35.08
C ILE A 79 18.37 1.29 36.57
N PRO A 80 17.68 0.43 37.37
CA PRO A 80 17.42 0.67 38.78
C PRO A 80 18.68 0.68 39.65
N THR A 81 19.80 0.16 39.14
CA THR A 81 21.06 0.04 39.88
C THR A 81 22.05 1.18 39.62
N LEU A 82 21.91 1.92 38.51
CA LEU A 82 22.91 2.89 38.04
C LEU A 82 22.61 4.35 38.38
N LEU A 83 21.37 4.73 38.71
CA LEU A 83 21.02 6.14 38.95
C LEU A 83 20.02 6.32 40.10
N PRO A 84 20.44 6.85 41.27
CA PRO A 84 19.49 7.25 42.30
C PRO A 84 18.82 8.57 41.86
N GLY A 85 17.58 8.48 41.37
CA GLY A 85 16.70 9.63 41.15
C GLY A 85 16.71 10.29 39.77
N GLY A 86 17.12 9.59 38.71
CA GLY A 86 16.92 10.09 37.34
C GLY A 86 15.62 9.59 36.73
N GLU A 87 15.00 10.39 35.85
CA GLU A 87 13.83 10.02 35.05
C GLU A 87 14.27 9.57 33.64
N PRO A 88 14.53 8.26 33.41
CA PRO A 88 14.85 7.72 32.09
C PRO A 88 13.62 7.39 31.24
N ALA A 89 12.40 7.41 31.82
CA ALA A 89 11.22 6.79 31.22
C ALA A 89 10.76 7.37 29.88
N VAL A 90 10.96 8.66 29.61
CA VAL A 90 10.34 9.34 28.46
C VAL A 90 10.96 8.96 27.11
N PHE A 91 12.29 8.79 27.06
CA PHE A 91 12.96 8.39 25.81
C PHE A 91 12.74 6.91 25.50
N ASP A 92 12.69 6.07 26.53
CA ASP A 92 12.48 4.62 26.39
C ASP A 92 11.05 4.30 25.97
N GLU A 93 10.05 5.00 26.54
CA GLU A 93 8.65 4.91 26.13
C GLU A 93 8.46 5.32 24.67
N LEU A 94 9.13 6.40 24.24
CA LEU A 94 9.08 6.86 22.85
C LEU A 94 9.69 5.84 21.87
N LEU A 95 10.78 5.16 22.24
CA LEU A 95 11.38 4.12 21.40
C LEU A 95 10.47 2.88 21.28
N LEU A 96 9.82 2.49 22.38
CA LEU A 96 8.82 1.42 22.38
C LEU A 96 7.57 1.78 21.57
N GLU A 97 7.08 3.01 21.67
CA GLU A 97 5.93 3.51 20.92
C GLU A 97 6.24 3.63 19.41
N VAL A 98 7.44 4.10 19.05
CA VAL A 98 7.91 4.12 17.66
C VAL A 98 8.01 2.70 17.10
N ARG A 99 8.49 1.73 17.89
CA ARG A 99 8.50 0.32 17.49
C ARG A 99 7.10 -0.21 17.23
N ASP A 100 6.19 -0.02 18.18
CA ASP A 100 4.84 -0.57 18.09
C ASP A 100 4.06 0.07 16.94
N SER A 101 4.26 1.36 16.69
CA SER A 101 3.68 2.04 15.53
C SER A 101 4.26 1.56 14.19
N ILE A 102 5.56 1.23 14.11
CA ILE A 102 6.17 0.65 12.90
C ILE A 102 5.66 -0.78 12.67
N ALA A 103 5.58 -1.61 13.72
CA ALA A 103 5.03 -2.96 13.61
C ALA A 103 3.55 -2.93 13.20
N MET A 104 2.78 -1.97 13.73
CA MET A 104 1.40 -1.74 13.33
C MET A 104 1.31 -1.26 11.87
N GLY A 105 2.23 -0.39 11.44
CA GLY A 105 2.32 0.09 10.05
C GLY A 105 2.69 -1.00 9.05
N LEU A 106 3.61 -1.90 9.41
CA LEU A 106 4.05 -3.02 8.54
C LEU A 106 2.99 -4.11 8.41
N SER A 107 2.15 -4.31 9.43
CA SER A 107 1.04 -5.28 9.39
C SER A 107 -0.21 -4.73 8.69
N THR A 108 -0.54 -3.45 8.89
CA THR A 108 -1.70 -2.80 8.25
C THR A 108 -1.41 -2.26 6.84
N GLY A 109 -0.15 -1.92 6.54
CA GLY A 109 0.28 -1.36 5.25
C GLY A 109 -0.14 -2.17 4.01
N PRO A 110 -0.01 -3.51 3.99
CA PRO A 110 -0.47 -4.34 2.88
C PRO A 110 -1.98 -4.23 2.64
N ILE A 111 -2.77 -4.16 3.71
CA ILE A 111 -4.23 -4.00 3.64
C ILE A 111 -4.59 -2.62 3.09
N ILE A 112 -3.95 -1.56 3.60
CA ILE A 112 -4.14 -0.19 3.12
C ILE A 112 -3.78 -0.09 1.64
N THR A 113 -2.68 -0.72 1.22
CA THR A 113 -2.27 -0.76 -0.19
C THR A 113 -3.35 -1.37 -1.07
N LEU A 114 -3.97 -2.48 -0.64
CA LEU A 114 -5.07 -3.11 -1.37
C LEU A 114 -6.30 -2.20 -1.45
N LEU A 115 -6.65 -1.51 -0.35
CA LEU A 115 -7.77 -0.56 -0.33
C LEU A 115 -7.54 0.63 -1.26
N VAL A 116 -6.34 1.22 -1.26
CA VAL A 116 -5.98 2.32 -2.15
C VAL A 116 -5.98 1.87 -3.60
N ALA A 117 -5.39 0.71 -3.90
CA ALA A 117 -5.40 0.15 -5.25
C ALA A 117 -6.83 -0.12 -5.75
N ALA A 118 -7.69 -0.67 -4.89
CA ALA A 118 -9.11 -0.87 -5.19
C ALA A 118 -9.84 0.45 -5.43
N ALA A 119 -9.62 1.48 -4.59
CA ALA A 119 -10.22 2.79 -4.73
C ALA A 119 -9.80 3.46 -6.05
N ILE A 120 -8.52 3.39 -6.42
CA ILE A 120 -8.01 3.90 -7.70
C ILE A 120 -8.66 3.16 -8.88
N MET A 121 -8.69 1.82 -8.86
CA MET A 121 -9.32 1.02 -9.91
C MET A 121 -10.82 1.34 -10.03
N GLN A 122 -11.54 1.49 -8.93
CA GLN A 122 -12.95 1.86 -8.94
C GLN A 122 -13.16 3.26 -9.52
N ASN A 123 -12.33 4.24 -9.14
CA ASN A 123 -12.43 5.60 -9.66
C ASN A 123 -12.14 5.66 -11.17
N TRP A 124 -11.13 4.93 -11.64
CA TRP A 124 -10.83 4.80 -13.07
C TRP A 124 -11.97 4.12 -13.83
N ARG A 125 -12.54 3.04 -13.29
CA ARG A 125 -13.67 2.35 -13.91
C ARG A 125 -14.89 3.26 -14.01
N ARG A 126 -15.17 4.08 -12.99
CA ARG A 126 -16.24 5.10 -13.02
C ARG A 126 -16.00 6.14 -14.10
N LYS A 127 -14.78 6.67 -14.20
CA LYS A 127 -14.41 7.65 -15.24
C LYS A 127 -14.54 7.07 -16.66
N LEU A 128 -14.06 5.84 -16.88
CA LEU A 128 -14.07 5.19 -18.19
C LEU A 128 -15.47 4.74 -18.64
N ARG A 129 -16.37 4.45 -17.70
CA ARG A 129 -17.77 4.10 -17.99
C ARG A 129 -18.67 5.32 -18.17
N GLY A 130 -18.11 6.53 -18.09
CA GLY A 130 -18.87 7.76 -18.07
C GLY A 130 -19.71 7.79 -16.80
N GLN A 131 -19.16 8.35 -15.72
CA GLN A 131 -20.01 8.82 -14.65
C GLN A 131 -21.06 9.72 -15.32
N SER A 132 -22.30 9.26 -15.30
CA SER A 132 -23.49 9.82 -15.93
C SER A 132 -23.78 11.18 -15.31
N ASP A 133 -22.99 12.18 -15.67
CA ASP A 133 -23.24 13.56 -15.32
C ASP A 133 -24.34 14.05 -16.26
N SER A 134 -25.54 14.16 -15.69
CA SER A 134 -26.84 14.25 -16.36
C SER A 134 -27.25 13.01 -17.17
N ARG A 135 -27.99 12.09 -16.53
CA ARG A 135 -29.27 11.75 -17.19
C ARG A 135 -30.02 13.07 -17.22
N PRO A 136 -30.36 13.66 -18.38
CA PRO A 136 -31.49 14.56 -18.38
C PRO A 136 -32.61 13.73 -17.79
N THR A 137 -33.26 14.23 -16.73
CA THR A 137 -34.65 13.86 -16.47
C THR A 137 -35.44 14.33 -17.69
N GLY A 138 -35.28 13.59 -18.78
CA GLY A 138 -36.05 13.70 -20.00
C GLY A 138 -37.40 13.16 -19.64
N GLY A 139 -38.30 14.09 -19.32
CA GLY A 139 -39.70 13.79 -19.26
C GLY A 139 -40.13 13.16 -20.59
N TYR A 140 -40.80 12.02 -20.47
CA TYR A 140 -42.02 11.71 -21.20
C TYR A 140 -42.91 11.05 -20.15
N ARG A 141 -43.98 11.75 -19.76
CA ARG A 141 -45.37 11.44 -20.12
C ARG A 141 -45.88 10.20 -19.41
#